data_AF-U3TZ13-F1
#
_entry.id   AF-U3TZ13-F1
#
_cell.length_a   1.000
_cell.length_b   1.000
_cell.length_c   1.000
_cell.angle_alpha   90.00
_cell.angle_beta   90.00
_cell.angle_gamma   90.00
#
_symmetry.space_group_name_H-M   'P 1'
#
loop_
_entity.id
_entity.type
_entity.pdbx_description
1 polymer ?
#
loop_
_entity_poly.entity_id
_entity_poly.type
_entity_poly.pdbx_seq_one_letter_code
_entity_poly.pdbx_strand_id
1 'polypeptide(L)'
;MPALPALRFTADRRSSKMQDIAAQLHVALLAYDAANSVQLRLAGTAQRVDDVQQRAAAWHTLRPHSHALFQSPVRPGSVIAHPDEALPASAQKVGNGPDEHFALVQITLHSVEWLDVSREPHQRARFEATADGWQGSWRVP
;
A
#
# COMPACT_ATOMS: atom_id res chain seq x y z
N MET A 1 -24.72 -2.94 -3.79
CA MET A 1 -23.76 -3.12 -2.68
C MET A 1 -23.38 -1.74 -2.16
N PRO A 2 -23.20 -1.57 -0.84
CA PRO A 2 -22.74 -0.30 -0.28
C PRO A 2 -21.33 0.06 -0.79
N ALA A 3 -20.99 1.34 -0.76
CA ALA A 3 -19.65 1.79 -1.11
C ALA A 3 -18.62 1.16 -0.15
N LEU A 4 -17.64 0.46 -0.70
CA LEU A 4 -16.62 -0.21 0.09
C LEU A 4 -15.53 0.76 0.54
N PRO A 5 -15.03 0.64 1.78
CA PRO A 5 -13.90 1.44 2.24
C PRO A 5 -12.65 1.12 1.42
N ALA A 6 -11.79 2.11 1.28
CA ALA A 6 -10.56 1.98 0.52
C ALA A 6 -9.36 2.53 1.28
N LEU A 7 -8.20 1.89 1.09
CA LEU A 7 -6.91 2.36 1.57
C LEU A 7 -6.04 2.75 0.38
N ARG A 8 -5.17 3.74 0.56
CA ARG A 8 -4.25 4.20 -0.48
C ARG A 8 -2.82 4.15 0.01
N PHE A 9 -1.91 3.78 -0.88
CA PHE A 9 -0.47 3.87 -0.67
C PHE A 9 0.23 4.31 -1.95
N THR A 10 1.48 4.73 -1.83
CA THR A 10 2.30 5.16 -2.96
C THR A 10 3.37 4.12 -3.25
N ALA A 11 3.71 3.95 -4.53
CA ALA A 11 4.71 3.00 -4.97
C ALA A 11 5.39 3.48 -6.25
N ASP A 12 6.61 3.00 -6.49
CA ASP A 12 7.27 3.17 -7.79
C ASP A 12 6.58 2.26 -8.82
N ARG A 13 6.06 2.85 -9.90
CA ARG A 13 5.35 2.14 -10.98
C ARG A 13 6.19 1.06 -11.67
N ARG A 14 7.52 1.10 -11.55
CA ARG A 14 8.46 0.17 -12.17
C ARG A 14 8.68 -1.09 -11.32
N SER A 15 8.26 -1.07 -10.06
CA SER A 15 8.50 -2.18 -9.12
C SER A 15 7.71 -3.45 -9.47
N SER A 16 8.21 -4.61 -9.06
CA SER A 16 7.57 -5.92 -9.31
C SER A 16 6.12 -5.96 -8.82
N LYS A 17 5.84 -5.44 -7.61
CA LYS A 17 4.48 -5.41 -7.05
C LYS A 17 3.46 -4.73 -7.96
N MET A 18 3.88 -3.76 -8.78
CA MET A 18 2.98 -3.07 -9.70
C MET A 18 2.66 -3.93 -10.92
N GLN A 19 3.60 -4.77 -11.35
CA GLN A 19 3.36 -5.79 -12.37
C GLN A 19 2.45 -6.89 -11.82
N ASP A 20 2.69 -7.33 -10.59
CA ASP A 20 1.86 -8.33 -9.90
C ASP A 20 0.41 -7.83 -9.75
N ILE A 21 0.21 -6.59 -9.31
CA ILE A 21 -1.13 -5.97 -9.20
C ILE A 21 -1.82 -5.87 -10.56
N ALA A 22 -1.07 -5.56 -11.63
CA ALA A 22 -1.64 -5.48 -12.98
C ALA A 22 -2.08 -6.86 -13.50
N ALA A 23 -1.38 -7.93 -13.11
CA ALA A 23 -1.72 -9.30 -13.48
C ALA A 23 -2.81 -9.91 -12.57
N GLN A 24 -2.83 -9.54 -11.29
CA GLN A 24 -3.77 -10.02 -10.29
C GLN A 24 -4.15 -8.89 -9.32
N LEU A 25 -5.41 -8.45 -9.42
CA LEU A 25 -5.91 -7.34 -8.61
C LEU A 25 -6.14 -7.72 -7.15
N HIS A 26 -6.36 -9.00 -6.84
CA HIS A 26 -6.61 -9.46 -5.47
C HIS A 26 -5.31 -9.42 -4.66
N VAL A 27 -5.28 -8.52 -3.67
CA VAL A 27 -4.13 -8.30 -2.81
C VAL A 27 -4.48 -8.49 -1.34
N ALA A 28 -3.45 -8.70 -0.54
CA ALA A 28 -3.53 -8.63 0.91
C ALA A 28 -2.50 -7.63 1.46
N LEU A 29 -2.85 -6.97 2.54
CA LEU A 29 -1.97 -6.09 3.31
C LEU A 29 -1.93 -6.58 4.75
N LEU A 30 -0.73 -6.65 5.34
CA LEU A 30 -0.54 -7.00 6.74
C LEU A 30 0.06 -5.79 7.46
N ALA A 31 -0.58 -5.39 8.55
CA ALA A 31 -0.05 -4.39 9.47
C ALA A 31 0.07 -5.03 10.84
N TYR A 32 1.23 -4.87 11.48
CA TYR A 32 1.46 -5.36 12.84
C TYR A 32 1.86 -4.20 13.72
N ASP A 33 1.10 -4.00 14.80
CA ASP A 33 1.39 -3.07 15.87
C ASP A 33 2.01 -3.85 17.03
N ALA A 34 3.34 -3.82 17.11
CA ALA A 34 4.08 -4.52 18.15
C ALA A 34 3.82 -3.95 19.56
N ALA A 35 3.53 -2.65 19.68
CA ALA A 35 3.28 -2.03 20.98
C ALA A 35 1.96 -2.52 21.59
N ASN A 36 0.97 -2.76 20.73
CA ASN A 36 -0.34 -3.27 21.14
C ASN A 36 -0.51 -4.78 20.92
N SER A 37 0.49 -5.48 20.37
CA SER A 37 0.41 -6.91 20.00
C SER A 37 -0.80 -7.23 19.12
N VAL A 38 -1.11 -6.33 18.18
CA VAL A 38 -2.26 -6.44 17.27
C VAL A 38 -1.78 -6.60 15.84
N GLN A 39 -2.32 -7.59 15.14
CA GLN A 39 -2.15 -7.77 13.71
C GLN A 39 -3.47 -7.50 12.97
N LEU A 40 -3.39 -6.74 11.88
CA LEU A 40 -4.45 -6.56 10.90
C LEU A 40 -4.06 -7.22 9.59
N ARG A 41 -4.96 -8.03 9.03
CA ARG A 41 -4.86 -8.55 7.66
C ARG A 41 -6.03 -8.01 6.86
N LEU A 42 -5.71 -7.22 5.85
CA LEU A 42 -6.67 -6.58 4.95
C LEU A 42 -6.63 -7.33 3.63
N ALA A 43 -7.78 -7.67 3.03
CA ALA A 43 -7.82 -8.22 1.68
C ALA A 43 -8.82 -7.47 0.83
N GLY A 44 -8.50 -7.30 -0.45
CA GLY A 44 -9.28 -6.49 -1.37
C GLY A 44 -8.73 -6.48 -2.79
N THR A 45 -9.27 -5.60 -3.62
CA THR A 45 -8.78 -5.40 -4.99
C THR A 45 -8.00 -4.11 -5.11
N ALA A 46 -6.76 -4.21 -5.61
CA ALA A 46 -5.90 -3.08 -5.89
C ALA A 46 -6.09 -2.57 -7.32
N GLN A 47 -5.95 -1.26 -7.47
CA GLN A 47 -5.85 -0.61 -8.78
C GLN A 47 -4.93 0.61 -8.69
N ARG A 48 -4.25 0.93 -9.80
CA ARG A 48 -3.56 2.20 -9.95
C ARG A 48 -4.59 3.31 -10.12
N VAL A 49 -4.42 4.41 -9.41
CA VAL A 49 -5.23 5.61 -9.59
C VAL A 49 -4.64 6.41 -10.74
N ASP A 50 -5.39 6.54 -11.85
CA ASP A 50 -4.96 7.30 -13.03
C ASP A 50 -5.40 8.77 -13.01
N ASP A 51 -6.34 9.12 -12.13
CA ASP A 51 -6.82 10.49 -11.93
C ASP A 51 -5.66 11.44 -11.58
N VAL A 52 -5.45 12.43 -12.46
CA VAL A 52 -4.31 13.37 -12.38
C VAL A 52 -4.39 14.23 -11.11
N GLN A 53 -5.58 14.67 -10.72
CA GLN A 53 -5.75 15.54 -9.55
C GLN A 53 -5.50 14.78 -8.25
N GLN A 54 -6.00 13.56 -8.14
CA GLN A 54 -5.77 12.69 -6.97
C GLN A 54 -4.31 12.29 -6.83
N ARG A 55 -3.64 11.97 -7.94
CA ARG A 55 -2.20 11.69 -7.94
C ARG A 55 -1.39 12.91 -7.53
N ALA A 56 -1.71 14.09 -8.08
CA ALA A 56 -1.05 15.33 -7.71
C ALA A 56 -1.26 15.65 -6.24
N ALA A 57 -2.48 15.57 -5.72
CA ALA A 57 -2.77 15.80 -4.30
C ALA A 57 -1.95 14.87 -3.40
N ALA A 58 -1.94 13.56 -3.69
CA ALA A 58 -1.16 12.59 -2.92
C ALA A 58 0.35 12.89 -2.98
N TRP A 59 0.88 13.24 -4.15
CA TRP A 59 2.29 13.63 -4.31
C TRP A 59 2.67 14.80 -3.41
N HIS A 60 1.86 15.86 -3.36
CA HIS A 60 2.15 17.06 -2.56
C HIS A 60 2.10 16.82 -1.04
N THR A 61 1.49 15.72 -0.59
CA THR A 61 1.50 15.34 0.85
C THR A 61 2.76 14.58 1.28
N LEU A 62 3.62 14.18 0.33
CA LEU A 62 4.82 13.42 0.65
C LEU A 62 5.87 14.29 1.35
N ARG A 63 6.70 13.63 2.16
CA ARG A 63 7.86 14.28 2.78
C ARG A 63 8.98 14.44 1.73
N PRO A 64 9.88 15.42 1.87
CA PRO A 64 10.99 15.63 0.92
C PRO A 64 11.81 14.36 0.61
N HIS A 65 12.13 13.56 1.63
CA HIS A 65 12.87 12.31 1.42
C HIS A 65 12.09 11.26 0.63
N SER A 66 10.75 11.26 0.70
CA SER A 66 9.91 10.32 -0.04
C SER A 66 9.88 10.64 -1.53
N HIS A 67 9.96 11.93 -1.91
CA HIS A 67 10.07 12.32 -3.32
C HIS A 67 11.34 11.78 -3.98
N ALA A 68 12.48 11.81 -3.26
CA ALA A 68 13.75 11.32 -3.76
C ALA A 68 13.73 9.82 -4.12
N LEU A 69 12.87 9.02 -3.46
CA LEU A 69 12.76 7.58 -3.73
C LEU A 69 12.28 7.27 -5.14
N PHE A 70 11.51 8.17 -5.77
CA PHE A 70 11.00 8.00 -7.14
C PHE A 70 12.02 8.42 -8.20
N GLN A 71 13.09 9.13 -7.79
CA GLN A 71 14.11 9.65 -8.71
C GLN A 71 15.30 8.69 -8.87
N SER A 72 15.28 7.54 -8.20
CA SER A 72 16.34 6.54 -8.31
C SER A 72 16.49 6.05 -9.77
N PRO A 73 17.72 6.02 -10.32
CA PRO A 73 17.96 5.59 -11.69
C PRO A 73 17.73 4.09 -11.87
N VAL A 74 17.86 3.31 -10.79
CA VAL A 74 17.63 1.87 -10.78
C VAL A 74 16.20 1.53 -10.32
N ARG A 75 15.66 0.40 -10.79
CA ARG A 75 14.32 -0.04 -10.39
C ARG A 75 14.36 -0.65 -8.98
N PRO A 76 13.32 -0.47 -8.15
CA PRO A 76 13.25 -1.14 -6.86
C PRO A 76 13.35 -2.66 -7.01
N GLY A 77 14.20 -3.28 -6.20
CA GLY A 77 14.48 -4.72 -6.23
C GLY A 77 15.56 -5.15 -7.25
N SER A 78 16.15 -4.22 -7.99
CA SER A 78 17.30 -4.54 -8.86
C SER A 78 18.52 -4.95 -8.04
N VAL A 79 19.33 -5.86 -8.59
CA VAL A 79 20.66 -6.17 -8.07
C VAL A 79 21.60 -5.02 -8.46
N ILE A 80 22.32 -4.47 -7.49
CA ILE A 80 23.31 -3.39 -7.64
C ILE A 80 24.64 -3.83 -7.02
N ALA A 81 25.76 -3.32 -7.51
CA ALA A 81 27.08 -3.65 -6.97
C ALA A 81 27.45 -2.77 -5.77
N HIS A 82 26.97 -1.53 -5.72
CA HIS A 82 27.16 -0.61 -4.61
C HIS A 82 25.86 0.16 -4.26
N PRO A 83 25.57 0.45 -2.97
CA PRO A 83 24.37 1.20 -2.57
C PRO A 83 24.20 2.55 -3.25
N ASP A 84 25.31 3.23 -3.57
CA ASP A 84 25.30 4.55 -4.20
C ASP A 84 24.72 4.54 -5.63
N GLU A 85 24.63 3.38 -6.29
CA GLU A 85 23.95 3.25 -7.58
C GLU A 85 22.45 3.57 -7.49
N ALA A 86 21.86 3.47 -6.29
CA ALA A 86 20.47 3.84 -6.05
C ALA A 86 20.27 5.36 -5.88
N LEU A 87 21.35 6.13 -5.69
CA LEU A 87 21.29 7.56 -5.49
C LEU A 87 21.11 8.29 -6.84
N PRO A 88 20.18 9.26 -6.94
CA PRO A 88 20.07 10.10 -8.12
C PRO A 88 21.33 10.96 -8.32
N ALA A 89 21.82 11.04 -9.57
CA ALA A 89 23.07 11.70 -9.92
C ALA A 89 23.08 13.24 -9.79
N SER A 90 21.92 13.88 -9.62
CA SER A 90 21.79 15.33 -9.50
C SER A 90 20.88 15.72 -8.33
N ALA A 91 21.01 16.97 -7.87
CA ALA A 91 20.03 17.59 -6.99
C ALA A 91 18.62 17.32 -7.52
N GLN A 92 17.71 16.95 -6.62
CA GLN A 92 16.35 16.50 -6.92
C GLN A 92 15.76 17.32 -8.06
N LYS A 93 15.23 16.66 -9.11
CA LYS A 93 14.40 17.37 -10.09
C LYS A 93 13.18 17.88 -9.33
N VAL A 94 13.20 19.16 -8.94
CA VAL A 94 12.06 19.82 -8.31
C VAL A 94 11.10 20.18 -9.44
N GLY A 95 10.35 19.17 -9.90
CA GLY A 95 9.17 19.39 -10.72
C GLY A 95 7.99 19.79 -9.82
N ASN A 96 7.12 20.67 -10.31
CA ASN A 96 5.88 21.07 -9.61
C ASN A 96 4.80 19.96 -9.61
N GLY A 97 5.12 18.75 -10.08
CA GLY A 97 4.16 17.67 -10.26
C GLY A 97 4.76 16.31 -9.93
N PRO A 98 3.93 15.25 -9.94
CA PRO A 98 4.38 13.90 -9.65
C PRO A 98 5.52 13.46 -10.56
N ASP A 99 6.53 12.82 -9.98
CA ASP A 99 7.58 12.14 -10.73
C ASP A 99 6.98 11.09 -11.69
N GLU A 100 7.64 10.83 -12.81
CA GLU A 100 7.14 9.87 -13.81
C GLU A 100 7.00 8.45 -13.24
N HIS A 101 7.82 8.11 -12.23
CA HIS A 101 7.79 6.82 -11.55
C HIS A 101 6.75 6.75 -10.44
N PHE A 102 6.12 7.87 -10.07
CA PHE A 102 5.12 7.91 -9.01
C PHE A 102 3.80 7.24 -9.42
N ALA A 103 3.40 6.22 -8.65
CA ALA A 103 2.06 5.64 -8.69
C ALA A 103 1.35 5.79 -7.33
N LEU A 104 0.08 6.18 -7.40
CA LEU A 104 -0.88 6.07 -6.31
C LEU A 104 -1.68 4.78 -6.53
N VAL A 105 -1.75 3.94 -5.52
CA VAL A 105 -2.48 2.68 -5.54
C VAL A 105 -3.62 2.76 -4.55
N GLN A 106 -4.82 2.33 -4.96
CA GLN A 106 -5.98 2.20 -4.10
C GLN A 106 -6.34 0.71 -3.96
N ILE A 107 -6.56 0.27 -2.73
CA ILE A 107 -7.12 -1.04 -2.41
C ILE A 107 -8.54 -0.84 -1.91
N THR A 108 -9.52 -1.35 -2.65
CA THR A 108 -10.91 -1.45 -2.18
C THR A 108 -11.04 -2.70 -1.31
N LEU A 109 -11.42 -2.53 -0.04
CA LEU A 109 -11.38 -3.61 0.95
C LEU A 109 -12.62 -4.50 0.89
N HIS A 110 -12.40 -5.81 0.90
CA HIS A 110 -13.44 -6.84 0.94
C HIS A 110 -13.50 -7.54 2.30
N SER A 111 -12.36 -7.64 2.98
CA SER A 111 -12.29 -8.20 4.34
C SER A 111 -11.20 -7.55 5.17
N VAL A 112 -11.41 -7.54 6.49
CA VAL A 112 -10.45 -7.13 7.51
C VAL A 112 -10.43 -8.21 8.58
N GLU A 113 -9.27 -8.71 8.92
CA GLU A 113 -9.08 -9.66 10.01
C GLU A 113 -8.20 -9.01 11.07
N TRP A 114 -8.65 -9.06 12.30
CA TRP A 114 -7.98 -8.56 13.49
C TRP A 114 -7.55 -9.75 14.35
N LEU A 115 -6.31 -9.72 14.82
CA LEU A 115 -5.74 -10.70 15.74
C LEU A 115 -5.03 -9.96 16.87
N ASP A 116 -5.46 -10.21 18.11
CA ASP A 116 -4.81 -9.76 19.34
C ASP A 116 -4.09 -10.93 19.98
N VAL A 117 -2.75 -10.86 20.00
CA VAL A 117 -1.87 -11.88 20.59
C VAL A 117 -1.43 -11.55 22.02
N SER A 118 -1.95 -10.49 22.62
CA SER A 118 -1.67 -10.14 24.03
C SER A 118 -2.47 -10.96 25.04
N ARG A 119 -3.50 -11.68 24.57
CA ARG A 119 -4.46 -12.43 25.40
C ARG A 119 -4.29 -13.93 25.24
N GLU A 120 -4.66 -14.71 26.26
CA GLU A 120 -4.77 -16.17 26.17
C GLU A 120 -6.24 -16.59 26.45
N PRO A 121 -6.92 -17.29 25.53
CA PRO A 121 -6.48 -17.54 24.16
C PRO A 121 -6.35 -16.23 23.35
N HIS A 122 -5.49 -16.24 22.33
CA HIS A 122 -5.44 -15.15 21.37
C HIS A 122 -6.86 -14.88 20.84
N GLN A 123 -7.17 -13.62 20.54
CA GLN A 123 -8.49 -13.25 20.05
C GLN A 123 -8.42 -12.90 18.58
N ARG A 124 -9.28 -13.52 17.77
CA ARG A 124 -9.31 -13.31 16.32
C ARG A 124 -10.72 -13.04 15.85
N ALA A 125 -10.89 -11.94 15.11
CA ALA A 125 -12.16 -11.55 14.50
C ALA A 125 -11.95 -11.27 13.01
N ARG A 126 -12.92 -11.66 12.19
CA ARG A 126 -12.94 -11.39 10.76
C ARG A 126 -14.21 -10.62 10.40
N PHE A 127 -14.01 -9.54 9.66
CA PHE A 127 -15.04 -8.66 9.13
C PHE A 127 -15.05 -8.79 7.62
N GLU A 128 -16.22 -9.00 7.02
CA GLU A 128 -16.37 -9.21 5.58
C GLU A 128 -17.48 -8.31 5.04
N ALA A 129 -17.23 -7.71 3.88
CA ALA A 129 -18.22 -6.90 3.20
C ALA A 129 -19.29 -7.79 2.54
N THR A 130 -20.55 -7.50 2.83
CA THR A 130 -21.72 -8.20 2.28
C THR A 130 -22.69 -7.22 1.63
N ALA A 131 -23.78 -7.73 1.06
CA ALA A 131 -24.84 -6.88 0.50
C ALA A 131 -25.48 -5.98 1.56
N ASP A 132 -25.57 -6.46 2.80
CA ASP A 132 -26.19 -5.78 3.95
C ASP A 132 -25.18 -4.94 4.76
N GLY A 133 -23.96 -4.78 4.26
CA GLY A 133 -22.86 -4.10 4.95
C GLY A 133 -21.82 -5.06 5.50
N TRP A 134 -21.00 -4.59 6.44
CA TRP A 134 -19.92 -5.38 7.02
C TRP A 134 -20.46 -6.31 8.11
N GLN A 135 -20.12 -7.60 8.02
CA GLN A 135 -20.47 -8.60 9.02
C GLN A 135 -19.22 -9.09 9.75
N GLY A 136 -19.25 -9.07 11.08
CA GLY A 136 -18.16 -9.52 11.95
C GLY A 136 -18.41 -10.90 12.53
N SER A 137 -17.37 -11.71 12.63
CA SER A 137 -17.45 -13.01 13.28
C SER A 137 -16.13 -13.39 13.95
N TRP A 138 -16.22 -14.07 15.09
CA TRP A 138 -15.07 -14.63 15.77
C TRP A 138 -14.49 -15.80 14.97
N ARG A 139 -13.17 -15.97 15.06
CA ARG A 139 -12.42 -17.07 14.48
C ARG A 139 -11.54 -17.67 15.57
N VAL A 140 -11.33 -18.98 15.51
CA VAL A 140 -10.24 -19.58 16.27
C VAL A 140 -8.91 -18.98 15.78
N PRO A 141 -7.95 -18.71 16.68
CA PRO A 141 -6.64 -18.18 16.32
C PRO A 141 -5.95 -18.93 15.19
#